data_AF-A0A7Y0SN43-F1
#
_entry.id   AF-A0A7Y0SN43-F1
#
_cell.length_a   1.000
_cell.length_b   1.000
_cell.length_c   1.000
_cell.angle_alpha   90.00
_cell.angle_beta   90.00
_cell.angle_gamma   90.00
#
_symmetry.space_group_name_H-M   'P 1'
#
loop_
_entity.id
_entity.type
_entity.pdbx_description
1 polymer ?
#
loop_
_entity_poly.entity_id
_entity_poly.type
_entity_poly.pdbx_seq_one_letter_code
_entity_poly.pdbx_strand_id
1 'polypeptide(L)'
;AIQVDYLAISFPRNGEDMHYARRLARDAGLEAMLVAKVERAETVATNESIDDIILASDVVMVARGDLGVEIGDPELIGVQKKLIRRARSLNRIVITATQMMESMSTSPMPTRAEVMDVANAVL
;
A
#
# COMPACT_ATOMS: atom_id res chain seq x y z
N ALA A 1 2.37 0.28 -26.65
CA ALA A 1 2.71 0.28 -25.21
C ALA A 1 1.59 -0.42 -24.44
N ILE A 2 1.87 -1.02 -23.30
CA ILE A 2 0.84 -1.60 -22.43
C ILE A 2 0.10 -0.43 -21.76
N GLN A 3 -1.21 -0.31 -22.00
CA GLN A 3 -2.04 0.69 -21.35
C GLN A 3 -2.53 0.13 -20.02
N VAL A 4 -1.90 0.56 -18.92
CA VAL A 4 -2.28 0.13 -17.57
C VAL A 4 -3.23 1.15 -16.96
N ASP A 5 -4.25 0.67 -16.23
CA ASP A 5 -5.16 1.54 -15.48
C ASP A 5 -4.50 2.07 -14.20
N TYR A 6 -3.62 1.25 -13.60
CA TYR A 6 -2.90 1.56 -12.37
C TYR A 6 -1.40 1.33 -12.52
N LEU A 7 -0.60 2.25 -11.99
CA LEU A 7 0.86 2.16 -11.90
C LEU A 7 1.29 2.26 -10.43
N ALA A 8 1.87 1.19 -9.89
CA ALA A 8 2.34 1.15 -8.51
C ALA A 8 3.78 1.65 -8.37
N ILE A 9 4.00 2.57 -7.43
CA ILE A 9 5.30 3.18 -7.16
C ILE A 9 5.86 2.55 -5.89
N SER A 10 7.04 1.94 -6.02
CA SER A 10 7.73 1.26 -4.91
C SER A 10 8.63 2.22 -4.16
N PHE A 11 8.74 2.02 -2.84
CA PHE A 11 9.59 2.80 -1.94
C PHE A 11 9.45 4.34 -2.01
N PRO A 12 8.25 4.93 -2.20
CA PRO A 12 8.11 6.37 -2.10
C PRO A 12 8.44 6.82 -0.66
N ARG A 13 9.26 7.86 -0.52
CA ARG A 13 9.64 8.39 0.81
C ARG A 13 8.67 9.45 1.30
N ASN A 14 8.02 10.13 0.37
CA ASN A 14 7.07 11.22 0.58
C ASN A 14 6.21 11.43 -0.69
N GLY A 15 5.31 12.39 -0.66
CA GLY A 15 4.43 12.77 -1.77
C GLY A 15 5.20 13.30 -3.00
N GLU A 16 6.39 13.89 -2.81
CA GLU A 16 7.19 14.37 -3.94
C GLU A 16 7.69 13.24 -4.84
N ASP A 17 8.07 12.09 -4.27
CA ASP A 17 8.43 10.91 -5.05
C ASP A 17 7.23 10.42 -5.90
N MET A 18 6.00 10.51 -5.36
CA MET A 18 4.77 10.18 -6.11
C MET A 18 4.49 11.20 -7.22
N HIS A 19 4.65 12.49 -6.95
CA HIS A 19 4.49 13.53 -7.96
C HIS A 19 5.53 13.43 -9.06
N TYR A 20 6.76 13.05 -8.74
CA TYR A 20 7.81 12.79 -9.72
C TYR A 20 7.44 11.63 -10.64
N ALA A 21 7.01 10.50 -10.09
CA ALA A 21 6.56 9.37 -10.89
C ALA A 21 5.37 9.74 -11.79
N ARG A 22 4.43 10.56 -11.29
CA ARG A 22 3.28 11.04 -12.08
C ARG A 22 3.70 11.88 -13.28
N ARG A 23 4.69 12.77 -13.10
CA ARG A 23 5.24 13.58 -14.19
C ARG A 23 5.85 12.69 -15.27
N LEU A 24 6.72 11.75 -14.88
CA LEU A 24 7.34 10.82 -15.81
C LEU A 24 6.32 9.97 -16.58
N ALA A 25 5.27 9.48 -15.91
CA ALA A 25 4.20 8.73 -16.55
C ALA A 25 3.48 9.57 -17.62
N ARG A 26 3.11 10.81 -17.28
CA ARG A 26 2.45 11.74 -18.22
C ARG A 26 3.33 12.14 -19.38
N ASP A 27 4.62 12.42 -19.14
CA ASP A 27 5.59 12.73 -20.19
C ASP A 27 5.76 11.57 -21.18
N ALA A 28 5.57 10.32 -20.70
CA ALA A 28 5.53 9.12 -21.52
C ALA A 28 4.15 8.84 -22.17
N GLY A 29 3.16 9.72 -21.98
CA GLY A 29 1.80 9.58 -22.50
C GLY A 29 0.91 8.58 -21.75
N LEU A 30 1.24 8.25 -20.50
CA LEU A 30 0.48 7.33 -19.66
C LEU A 30 -0.39 8.10 -18.65
N GLU A 31 -1.70 7.94 -18.77
CA GLU A 31 -2.71 8.52 -17.85
C GLU A 31 -3.20 7.51 -16.81
N ALA A 32 -2.28 6.74 -16.23
CA ALA A 32 -2.59 5.74 -15.21
C ALA A 32 -2.79 6.38 -13.83
N MET A 33 -3.65 5.76 -13.02
CA MET A 33 -3.79 6.07 -11.60
C MET A 33 -2.58 5.56 -10.82
N LEU A 34 -2.06 6.33 -9.89
CA LEU A 34 -0.89 5.94 -9.12
C LEU A 34 -1.25 5.25 -7.80
N VAL A 35 -0.60 4.10 -7.57
CA VAL A 35 -0.69 3.35 -6.33
C VAL A 35 0.58 3.60 -5.50
N ALA A 36 0.47 4.23 -4.34
CA ALA A 36 1.61 4.35 -3.42
C ALA A 36 1.78 3.05 -2.62
N LYS A 37 2.93 2.38 -2.77
CA LYS A 37 3.28 1.24 -1.92
C LYS A 37 3.88 1.77 -0.62
N VAL A 38 3.12 1.67 0.47
CA VAL A 38 3.53 2.10 1.81
C VAL A 38 4.41 1.00 2.41
N GLU A 39 5.72 1.17 2.23
CA GLU A 39 6.75 0.13 2.47
C GLU A 39 7.82 0.57 3.47
N ARG A 40 7.91 1.86 3.79
CA ARG A 40 9.03 2.43 4.56
C ARG A 40 8.55 3.02 5.89
N ALA A 41 9.33 2.90 6.95
CA ALA A 41 8.99 3.45 8.27
C ALA A 41 8.69 4.95 8.22
N GLU A 42 9.40 5.73 7.40
CA GLU A 42 9.23 7.19 7.33
C GLU A 42 7.85 7.60 6.80
N THR A 43 7.23 6.77 5.95
CA THR A 43 5.89 7.03 5.40
C THR A 43 4.77 6.88 6.44
N VAL A 44 5.05 6.21 7.55
CA VAL A 44 4.08 5.95 8.63
C VAL A 44 4.50 6.55 9.98
N ALA A 45 5.64 7.24 10.02
CA ALA A 45 6.22 7.79 11.25
C ALA A 45 5.31 8.82 11.94
N THR A 46 4.58 9.64 11.17
CA THR A 46 3.62 10.61 11.70
C THR A 46 2.31 10.62 10.91
N ASN A 47 1.29 11.34 11.40
CA ASN A 47 0.04 11.50 10.64
C ASN A 47 0.26 12.35 9.39
N GLU A 48 1.17 13.31 9.46
CA GLU A 48 1.53 14.19 8.35
C GLU A 48 2.22 13.40 7.23
N SER A 49 3.15 12.49 7.56
CA SER A 49 3.77 11.60 6.56
C SER A 49 2.75 10.69 5.87
N ILE A 50 1.79 10.17 6.64
CA ILE A 50 0.71 9.33 6.11
C ILE A 50 -0.14 10.16 5.14
N ASP A 51 -0.57 11.35 5.56
CA ASP A 51 -1.42 12.22 4.75
C ASP A 51 -0.73 12.68 3.47
N ASP A 52 0.55 13.01 3.55
CA ASP A 52 1.38 13.40 2.41
C ASP A 52 1.38 12.33 1.31
N ILE A 53 1.64 11.07 1.68
CA ILE A 53 1.61 9.94 0.74
C ILE A 53 0.20 9.65 0.21
N ILE A 54 -0.82 9.69 1.08
CA ILE A 54 -2.21 9.40 0.68
C ILE A 54 -2.74 10.46 -0.28
N LEU A 55 -2.46 11.74 -0.03
CA LEU A 55 -2.96 12.84 -0.87
C LEU A 55 -2.28 12.87 -2.24
N ALA A 56 -1.00 12.50 -2.32
CA ALA A 56 -0.24 12.42 -3.57
C ALA A 56 -0.57 11.18 -4.43
N SER A 57 -1.25 10.18 -3.85
CA SER A 57 -1.64 8.93 -4.51
C SER A 57 -3.13 8.88 -4.87
N ASP A 58 -3.47 8.03 -5.84
CA ASP A 58 -4.86 7.72 -6.18
C ASP A 58 -5.34 6.48 -5.40
N VAL A 59 -4.42 5.55 -5.14
CA VAL A 59 -4.62 4.33 -4.37
C VAL A 59 -3.46 4.15 -3.39
N VAL A 60 -3.76 3.62 -2.22
CA VAL A 60 -2.78 3.27 -1.20
C VAL A 60 -2.64 1.75 -1.17
N MET A 61 -1.41 1.23 -1.16
CA MET A 61 -1.14 -0.18 -0.94
C MET A 61 -0.39 -0.36 0.38
N VAL A 62 -1.00 -1.06 1.33
CA VAL A 62 -0.32 -1.48 2.55
C VAL A 62 0.54 -2.69 2.21
N ALA A 63 1.82 -2.45 1.95
CA ALA A 63 2.79 -3.47 1.53
C ALA A 63 3.48 -4.06 2.75
N ARG A 64 2.84 -5.10 3.30
CA ARG A 64 3.12 -5.65 4.63
C ARG A 64 4.49 -6.30 4.77
N GLY A 65 5.01 -6.94 3.72
CA GLY A 65 6.32 -7.59 3.72
C GLY A 65 7.44 -6.61 4.11
N ASP A 66 7.71 -5.61 3.26
CA ASP A 66 8.77 -4.63 3.51
C ASP A 66 8.48 -3.76 4.75
N LEU A 67 7.23 -3.29 4.90
CA LEU A 67 6.88 -2.43 6.02
C LEU A 67 7.01 -3.15 7.36
N GLY A 68 6.61 -4.43 7.45
CA GLY A 68 6.74 -5.25 8.64
C GLY A 68 8.19 -5.45 9.08
N VAL A 69 9.11 -5.59 8.13
CA VAL A 69 10.55 -5.65 8.40
C VAL A 69 11.08 -4.33 8.98
N GLU A 70 10.58 -3.19 8.48
CA GLU A 70 11.00 -1.85 8.89
C GLU A 70 10.50 -1.44 10.29
N ILE A 71 9.23 -1.74 10.63
CA ILE A 71 8.60 -1.28 11.89
C ILE A 71 8.34 -2.39 12.91
N GLY A 72 8.50 -3.65 12.51
CA GLY A 72 8.16 -4.84 13.29
C GLY A 72 6.71 -5.29 13.10
N ASP A 73 6.52 -6.61 12.99
CA ASP A 73 5.20 -7.25 12.84
C ASP A 73 4.15 -6.85 13.89
N PRO A 74 4.49 -6.65 15.18
CA PRO A 74 3.49 -6.22 16.17
C PRO A 74 2.88 -4.85 15.87
N GLU A 75 3.69 -3.90 15.39
CA GLU A 75 3.25 -2.54 15.06
C GLU A 75 2.48 -2.50 13.74
N LEU A 76 2.81 -3.40 12.81
CA LEU A 76 2.21 -3.48 11.48
C LEU A 76 0.68 -3.60 11.51
N ILE A 77 0.11 -4.34 12.46
CA ILE A 77 -1.36 -4.49 12.57
C ILE A 77 -2.04 -3.14 12.88
N GLY A 78 -1.44 -2.35 13.78
CA GLY A 78 -1.94 -1.02 14.12
C GLY A 78 -1.83 -0.07 12.93
N VAL A 79 -0.68 -0.08 12.26
CA VAL A 79 -0.39 0.77 11.09
C VAL A 79 -1.29 0.43 9.91
N GLN A 80 -1.51 -0.86 9.60
CA GLN A 80 -2.44 -1.29 8.55
C GLN A 80 -3.84 -0.71 8.79
N LYS A 81 -4.40 -0.87 10.00
CA LYS A 81 -5.74 -0.35 10.32
C LYS A 81 -5.80 1.16 10.26
N LYS A 82 -4.71 1.86 10.65
CA LYS A 82 -4.59 3.31 10.56
C LYS A 82 -4.59 3.77 9.10
N LEU A 83 -3.78 3.16 8.23
CA LEU A 83 -3.70 3.46 6.80
C LEU A 83 -5.04 3.24 6.09
N ILE A 84 -5.69 2.09 6.33
CA ILE A 84 -7.00 1.77 5.75
C ILE A 84 -8.03 2.83 6.14
N ARG A 85 -8.12 3.17 7.43
CA ARG A 85 -9.06 4.20 7.90
C ARG A 85 -8.74 5.57 7.32
N ARG A 86 -7.47 5.96 7.30
CA ARG A 86 -7.07 7.29 6.83
C ARG A 86 -7.28 7.46 5.33
N ALA A 87 -6.89 6.46 4.52
CA ALA A 87 -7.10 6.45 3.08
C ALA A 87 -8.58 6.62 2.73
N ARG A 88 -9.46 5.84 3.38
CA ARG A 88 -10.91 5.95 3.20
C ARG A 88 -11.46 7.32 3.61
N SER A 89 -10.96 7.91 4.69
CA SER A 89 -11.37 9.27 5.12
C SER A 89 -10.97 10.38 4.14
N LEU A 90 -9.98 10.12 3.29
CA LEU A 90 -9.48 11.04 2.27
C LEU A 90 -9.96 10.65 0.85
N ASN A 91 -10.99 9.81 0.75
CA ASN A 91 -11.55 9.32 -0.52
C ASN A 91 -10.50 8.67 -1.44
N ARG A 92 -9.59 7.88 -0.83
CA ARG A 92 -8.61 7.06 -1.55
C ARG A 92 -8.95 5.59 -1.41
N ILE A 93 -8.72 4.84 -2.49
CA ILE A 93 -8.83 3.38 -2.49
C ILE A 93 -7.64 2.82 -1.70
N VAL A 94 -7.82 1.71 -1.01
CA VAL A 94 -6.74 1.02 -0.28
C VAL A 94 -6.71 -0.46 -0.63
N ILE A 95 -5.49 -1.00 -0.79
CA ILE A 95 -5.20 -2.41 -1.06
C ILE A 95 -4.35 -2.93 0.10
N THR A 96 -4.78 -4.00 0.75
CA THR A 96 -3.90 -4.77 1.64
C THR A 96 -3.16 -5.80 0.80
N ALA A 97 -1.83 -5.74 0.81
CA ALA A 97 -1.00 -6.52 -0.10
C ALA A 97 0.00 -7.40 0.64
N THR A 98 0.53 -8.36 -0.13
CA THR A 98 1.54 -9.36 0.23
C THR A 98 1.04 -10.47 1.16
N GLN A 99 1.33 -11.71 0.74
CA GLN A 99 1.31 -12.93 1.56
C GLN A 99 0.02 -13.18 2.35
N MET A 100 -1.13 -12.72 1.84
CA MET A 100 -2.44 -12.89 2.50
C MET A 100 -2.83 -14.38 2.66
N MET A 101 -2.33 -15.24 1.77
CA MET A 101 -2.53 -16.70 1.76
C MET A 101 -1.25 -17.40 1.29
N GLU A 102 -0.10 -17.08 1.91
CA GLU A 102 1.23 -17.57 1.53
C GLU A 102 1.33 -19.10 1.42
N SER A 103 0.70 -19.83 2.34
CA SER A 103 0.68 -21.29 2.35
C SER A 103 0.09 -21.87 1.07
N MET A 104 -0.76 -21.13 0.37
CA MET A 104 -1.39 -21.59 -0.87
C MET A 104 -0.43 -21.66 -2.06
N SER A 105 0.80 -21.17 -1.93
CA SER A 105 1.87 -21.41 -2.90
C SER A 105 2.28 -22.89 -2.97
N THR A 106 2.10 -23.64 -1.88
CA THR A 106 2.51 -25.06 -1.74
C THR A 106 1.37 -25.97 -1.28
N SER A 107 0.25 -25.41 -0.83
CA SER A 107 -0.94 -26.12 -0.34
C SER A 107 -2.18 -25.71 -1.14
N PRO A 108 -3.13 -26.61 -1.42
CA PRO A 108 -4.41 -26.23 -2.02
C PRO A 108 -5.36 -25.50 -1.05
N MET A 109 -5.05 -25.47 0.25
CA MET A 109 -5.89 -24.91 1.30
C MET A 109 -5.12 -23.90 2.16
N PRO A 110 -5.71 -22.75 2.51
CA PRO A 110 -5.10 -21.79 3.42
C PRO A 110 -5.15 -22.28 4.87
N THR A 111 -4.27 -21.73 5.70
CA THR A 111 -4.29 -21.91 7.14
C THR A 111 -5.42 -21.12 7.78
N ARG A 112 -5.80 -21.50 9.01
CA ARG A 112 -6.76 -20.71 9.81
C ARG A 112 -6.25 -19.29 10.08
N ALA A 113 -4.95 -19.11 10.27
CA ALA A 113 -4.34 -17.81 10.51
C ALA A 113 -4.52 -16.88 9.29
N GLU A 114 -4.27 -17.37 8.08
CA GLU A 114 -4.46 -16.60 6.83
C GLU A 114 -5.94 -16.26 6.58
N VAL A 115 -6.85 -17.19 6.84
CA VAL A 115 -8.30 -16.91 6.75
C VAL A 115 -8.68 -15.78 7.71
N MET A 116 -8.16 -15.82 8.94
CA MET A 116 -8.42 -14.76 9.93
C MET A 116 -7.76 -13.43 9.54
N ASP A 117 -6.58 -13.46 8.96
CA ASP A 117 -5.87 -12.27 8.47
C ASP A 117 -6.68 -11.56 7.37
N VAL A 118 -7.08 -12.32 6.33
CA VAL A 118 -7.91 -11.81 5.24
C VAL A 118 -9.24 -11.26 5.76
N ALA A 119 -9.93 -12.01 6.64
CA ALA A 119 -11.18 -11.54 7.23
C ALA A 119 -11.00 -10.24 8.03
N ASN A 120 -9.93 -10.11 8.81
CA ASN A 120 -9.66 -8.89 9.59
C ASN A 120 -9.24 -7.69 8.73
N ALA A 121 -8.71 -7.91 7.53
CA ALA A 121 -8.44 -6.82 6.59
C ALA A 121 -9.73 -6.30 5.91
N VAL A 122 -10.76 -7.14 5.79
CA VAL A 122 -12.07 -6.78 5.22
C VAL A 122 -12.94 -5.99 6.21
N LEU A 123 -12.88 -6.31 7.51
CA LEU A 123 -13.65 -5.67 8.59
C LEU A 123 -13.17 -4.24 8.90
#